data_AF-A0A6M5YUW6-F1
#
_entry.id   AF-A0A6M5YUW6-F1
#
_cell.length_a   1.000
_cell.length_b   1.000
_cell.length_c   1.000
_cell.angle_alpha   90.00
_cell.angle_beta   90.00
_cell.angle_gamma   90.00
#
_symmetry.space_group_name_H-M   'P 1'
#
loop_
_entity.id
_entity.type
_entity.pdbx_description
1 polymer ?
#
loop_
_entity_poly.entity_id
_entity_poly.type
_entity_poly.pdbx_seq_one_letter_code
_entity_poly.pdbx_strand_id
1 'polypeptide(L)' 'MKDEVEALPLERRRELFAAVVAAQDEGLSVWDSRELIARRFGVDVEVVRGVEAEGLDGKWPPFGKG' A
#
# COMPACT_ATOMS: atom_id res chain seq x y z
N MET A 1 11.10 10.35 1.34
CA MET A 1 9.76 9.70 1.48
C MET A 1 8.78 10.12 0.42
N LYS A 2 8.32 11.38 0.35
CA LYS A 2 7.28 11.79 -0.62
C LYS A 2 7.74 11.60 -2.08
N ASP A 3 9.02 11.87 -2.34
CA ASP A 3 9.65 11.68 -3.65
C ASP A 3 9.70 10.21 -4.09
N GLU A 4 9.87 9.26 -3.17
CA GLU A 4 9.88 7.81 -3.49
C GLU A 4 8.48 7.28 -3.78
N VAL A 5 7.47 7.78 -3.06
CA VAL A 5 6.07 7.47 -3.37
C VAL A 5 5.72 8.05 -4.74
N GLU A 6 6.05 9.32 -4.99
CA GLU A 6 5.76 9.99 -6.27
C GLU A 6 6.52 9.39 -7.46
N ALA A 7 7.68 8.78 -7.22
CA ALA A 7 8.45 8.02 -8.22
C ALA A 7 7.77 6.69 -8.63
N LEU A 8 6.92 6.11 -7.79
CA LEU A 8 6.12 4.94 -8.18
C LEU A 8 4.99 5.35 -9.13
N PRO A 9 4.78 4.65 -10.26
CA PRO A 9 3.61 4.85 -11.09
C PRO A 9 2.31 4.70 -10.28
N LEU A 10 1.29 5.51 -10.59
CA LEU A 10 0.01 5.48 -9.88
C LEU A 10 -0.61 4.08 -9.81
N GLU A 11 -0.51 3.30 -10.88
CA GLU A 11 -0.99 1.92 -10.90
C GLU A 11 -0.26 1.04 -9.88
N ARG A 12 1.06 1.22 -9.75
CA ARG A 12 1.87 0.49 -8.77
C ARG A 12 1.53 0.90 -7.34
N ARG A 13 1.25 2.18 -7.10
CA ARG A 13 0.75 2.66 -5.80
C ARG A 13 -0.61 2.07 -5.46
N ARG A 14 -1.54 2.02 -6.41
CA ARG A 14 -2.87 1.41 -6.22
C ARG A 14 -2.78 -0.10 -5.94
N GLU A 15 -1.92 -0.81 -6.65
CA GLU A 15 -1.67 -2.24 -6.41
C GLU A 15 -1.11 -2.47 -5.01
N LEU A 16 -0.15 -1.64 -4.59
CA LEU A 16 0.44 -1.69 -3.27
C LEU A 16 -0.61 -1.41 -2.18
N PHE A 17 -1.41 -0.35 -2.35
CA PHE A 17 -2.51 -0.02 -1.45
C PHE A 17 -3.49 -1.21 -1.28
N ALA A 18 -3.96 -1.78 -2.39
CA ALA A 18 -4.87 -2.92 -2.36
C ALA A 18 -4.25 -4.09 -1.61
N ALA A 19 -2.97 -4.40 -1.88
CA ALA A 19 -2.26 -5.48 -1.21
C ALA A 19 -2.12 -5.27 0.31
N VAL A 20 -1.92 -4.02 0.77
CA VAL A 20 -1.90 -3.69 2.20
C VAL A 20 -3.26 -3.95 2.83
N VAL A 21 -4.34 -3.48 2.20
CA VAL A 21 -5.70 -3.67 2.75
C VAL A 21 -6.07 -5.15 2.80
N ALA A 22 -5.81 -5.92 1.74
CA ALA A 22 -6.07 -7.36 1.75
C ALA A 22 -5.31 -8.10 2.87
N ALA A 23 -4.03 -7.76 3.07
CA ALA A 23 -3.25 -8.36 4.16
C ALA A 23 -3.86 -8.06 5.54
N GLN A 24 -4.36 -6.84 5.75
CA GLN A 24 -5.04 -6.46 6.99
C GLN A 24 -6.40 -7.14 7.14
N ASP A 25 -7.18 -7.26 6.06
CA ASP A 25 -8.46 -7.98 6.03
C ASP A 25 -8.30 -9.48 6.33
N GLU A 26 -7.16 -10.06 5.96
CA GLU A 26 -6.78 -11.45 6.31
C GLU A 26 -6.37 -11.61 7.78
N GLY A 27 -6.38 -10.53 8.57
CA GLY A 27 -6.13 -10.53 10.01
C GLY A 27 -4.67 -10.28 10.41
N LEU A 28 -3.80 -9.90 9.48
CA LEU A 28 -2.46 -9.42 9.83
C LEU A 28 -2.56 -8.08 10.57
N SER A 29 -1.65 -7.86 11.52
CA SER A 29 -1.54 -6.56 12.14
C SER A 29 -1.15 -5.50 11.10
N VAL A 30 -1.49 -4.23 11.37
CA VAL A 30 -1.11 -3.11 10.50
C VAL A 30 0.40 -3.03 10.29
N TRP A 31 1.20 -3.38 11.30
CA TRP A 31 2.66 -3.39 11.18
C TRP A 31 3.15 -4.56 10.31
N ASP A 32 2.68 -5.77 10.59
CA ASP A 32 3.10 -6.98 9.87
C ASP A 32 2.67 -6.93 8.40
N SER A 33 1.47 -6.42 8.12
CA SER A 33 0.99 -6.20 6.75
C SER A 33 1.88 -5.23 6.00
N ARG A 34 2.26 -4.09 6.60
CA ARG A 34 3.16 -3.12 5.96
C ARG A 34 4.55 -3.70 5.69
N GLU A 35 5.15 -4.40 6.64
CA GLU A 35 6.45 -5.05 6.44
C GLU A 35 6.39 -6.14 5.35
N LEU A 36 5.34 -6.96 5.36
CA LEU A 36 5.13 -8.01 4.36
C LEU A 36 5.02 -7.40 2.95
N ILE A 37 4.21 -6.36 2.79
CA ILE A 37 4.00 -5.72 1.49
C ILE A 37 5.24 -4.94 1.05
N ALA A 38 5.95 -4.27 1.95
CA ALA A 38 7.23 -3.60 1.64
C ALA A 38 8.23 -4.59 1.02
N ARG A 39 8.41 -5.75 1.65
CA ARG A 39 9.29 -6.82 1.15
C ARG A 39 8.82 -7.39 -0.18
N ARG A 40 7.50 -7.61 -0.36
CA ARG A 40 6.93 -8.13 -1.61
C ARG A 40 7.10 -7.18 -2.79
N PHE A 41 7.02 -5.87 -2.55
CA PHE A 41 7.13 -4.84 -3.57
C PHE A 41 8.56 -4.32 -3.75
N GLY A 42 9.50 -4.70 -2.89
CA GLY A 42 10.89 -4.26 -2.94
C GLY A 42 11.04 -2.77 -2.61
N VAL A 43 10.20 -2.25 -1.72
CA VAL A 43 10.18 -0.85 -1.30
C VAL A 43 10.38 -0.72 0.21
N ASP A 44 10.68 0.48 0.68
CA ASP A 44 10.75 0.76 2.11
C ASP A 44 9.34 0.76 2.76
N VAL A 45 9.27 0.41 4.05
CA VAL A 45 8.01 0.40 4.80
C VAL A 45 7.38 1.79 4.90
N GLU A 46 8.18 2.86 4.86
CA GLU A 46 7.69 4.24 4.85
C GLU A 46 7.04 4.60 3.50
N VAL A 47 7.46 3.96 2.39
CA VAL A 47 6.79 4.09 1.08
C VAL A 47 5.41 3.44 1.16
N VAL A 48 5.31 2.26 1.78
CA VAL A 48 4.03 1.56 1.99
C VAL A 48 3.07 2.43 2.81
N ARG A 49 3.56 3.01 3.89
CA ARG A 49 2.77 3.91 4.75
C ARG A 49 2.32 5.17 4.01
N GLY A 50 3.18 5.75 3.17
CA GLY A 50 2.83 6.91 2.34
C GLY A 50 1.74 6.59 1.32
N VAL A 51 1.85 5.44 0.65
CA VAL A 51 0.83 4.94 -0.29
C VAL A 51 -0.49 4.62 0.41
N GLU A 52 -0.44 4.04 1.61
CA GLU A 52 -1.64 3.77 2.40
C GLU A 52 -2.39 5.06 2.75
N ALA A 53 -1.67 6.11 3.14
CA ALA A 53 -2.25 7.42 3.39
C ALA A 53 -2.84 8.06 2.12
N GLU A 54 -2.13 8.00 0.97
CA GLU A 54 -2.63 8.48 -0.32
C GLU A 54 -3.90 7.74 -0.76
N GLY A 55 -3.94 6.41 -0.58
CA GLY A 55 -5.10 5.60 -0.94
C GLY A 55 -6.32 5.85 -0.06
N LEU A 56 -6.13 6.08 1.24
CA LEU A 56 -7.22 6.46 2.15
C LEU A 56 -7.77 7.86 1.82
N ASP A 57 -6.90 8.84 1.57
CA ASP A 57 -7.28 10.21 1.18
C ASP A 57 -7.99 10.22 -0.18
N GLY A 58 -7.42 9.49 -1.14
CA GLY A 58 -7.94 9.33 -2.51
C GLY A 58 -9.11 8.35 -2.62
N LYS A 59 -9.55 7.73 -1.51
CA LYS A 59 -10.63 6.73 -1.45
C LYS A 59 -10.47 5.62 -2.49
N TRP A 60 -9.24 5.13 -2.66
CA TRP A 60 -8.96 4.06 -3.60
C TRP A 60 -9.69 2.78 -3.17
N PRO A 61 -10.22 1.99 -4.12
CA PRO A 61 -10.92 0.76 -3.79
C PRO A 61 -9.93 -0.26 -3.17
N PRO A 62 -10.32 -0.96 -2.10
CA PRO A 62 -9.42 -1.89 -1.41
C PRO A 62 -9.13 -3.18 -2.20
N PHE A 63 -9.95 -3.57 -3.16
CA PHE A 63 -9.63 -4.52 -4.24
C PHE A 63 -10.79 -4.49 -5.26
N GLY A 64 -10.54 -4.94 -6.50
CA GLY A 64 -11.48 -4.93 -7.61
C GLY A 64 -12.77 -5.73 -7.41
N LYS A 65 -13.80 -5.07 -6.87
CA LYS A 65 -15.20 -5.31 -7.26
C LYS A 65 -15.79 -4.01 -7.83
N GLY A 66 -15.57 -3.84 -9.13
CA GLY A 66 -16.59 -3.32 -10.04
C GLY A 66 -17.22 -4.49 -10.76
#